data_AF-A0A7K9NUF5-F1
#
_entry.id   AF-A0A7K9NUF5-F1
#
_cell.length_a   1.000
_cell.length_b   1.000
_cell.length_c   1.000
_cell.angle_alpha   90.00
_cell.angle_beta   90.00
_cell.angle_gamma   90.00
#
_symmetry.space_group_name_H-M   'P 1'
#
loop_
_entity.id
_entity.type
_entity.pdbx_description
1 polymer ?
#
loop_
_entity_poly.entity_id
_entity_poly.type
_entity_poly.pdbx_seq_one_letter_code
_entity_poly.pdbx_strand_id
1 'polypeptide(L)'
;MADQKRLAFSIIQFLHTQLQNGSMSPDAQESLEVAIQCLETAFGVSMEDQSLAVSQTLPEIFEAVAGKELEHSRTNSEPVTPSEDDVAEAERLKTEGNDQMKAENFEAAVSFYGKAIELNPANAVYFCNRAAAYSKLGNYAGAVRDCERAIGIDPNYSKAYGRMGLALSSLNKHTEAVVYYKKALELDPDNETYKSNLKIAEQKMKETPSPTGGPGGFDLAGLLNNPGFMSMASNLMNNPQVQQLMSGMISGGHNAMGAAGSSPSTNDLASLIQA
;
A
#
# COMPACT_ATOMS: atom_id res chain seq x y z
N MET A 1 20.52 -19.32 -9.03
CA MET A 1 21.00 -19.84 -7.73
C MET A 1 22.19 -19.06 -7.19
N ALA A 2 23.26 -18.83 -7.96
CA ALA A 2 24.45 -18.11 -7.47
C ALA A 2 24.13 -16.66 -7.02
N ASP A 3 23.36 -15.91 -7.81
CA ASP A 3 23.03 -14.51 -7.48
C ASP A 3 22.11 -14.40 -6.26
N GLN A 4 21.18 -15.34 -6.09
CA GLN A 4 20.32 -15.41 -4.91
C GLN A 4 21.12 -15.70 -3.63
N LYS A 5 22.14 -16.58 -3.71
CA LYS A 5 23.05 -16.85 -2.60
C LYS A 5 23.94 -15.65 -2.27
N ARG A 6 24.43 -14.92 -3.29
CA ARG A 6 25.18 -13.68 -3.10
C ARG A 6 24.34 -12.60 -2.41
N LEU A 7 23.08 -12.44 -2.82
CA LEU A 7 22.16 -11.50 -2.17
C LEU A 7 21.90 -11.88 -0.71
N ALA A 8 21.60 -13.15 -0.44
CA ALA A 8 21.40 -13.65 0.93
C ALA A 8 22.65 -13.43 1.79
N PHE A 9 23.85 -13.70 1.25
CA PHE A 9 25.13 -13.45 1.91
C PHE A 9 25.30 -11.96 2.27
N SER A 10 25.02 -11.04 1.34
CA SER A 10 25.10 -9.59 1.59
C SER A 10 24.15 -9.12 2.70
N ILE A 11 22.96 -9.72 2.80
CA ILE A 11 21.99 -9.42 3.86
C ILE A 11 22.53 -9.94 5.20
N ILE A 12 22.95 -11.21 5.27
CA ILE A 12 23.50 -11.82 6.49
C ILE A 12 24.70 -11.02 7.02
N GLN A 13 25.62 -10.61 6.13
CA GLN A 13 26.79 -9.79 6.48
C GLN A 13 26.39 -8.43 7.10
N PHE A 14 25.34 -7.79 6.56
CA PHE A 14 24.80 -6.56 7.13
C PHE A 14 24.21 -6.79 8.53
N LEU A 15 23.39 -7.83 8.71
CA LEU A 15 22.78 -8.14 10.02
C LEU A 15 23.84 -8.44 11.10
N HIS A 16 24.91 -9.16 10.76
CA HIS A 16 26.04 -9.37 11.66
C HIS A 16 26.76 -8.06 12.03
N THR A 17 26.92 -7.15 11.07
CA THR A 17 27.52 -5.84 11.33
C THR A 17 26.64 -5.03 12.31
N GLN A 18 25.32 -5.12 12.19
CA GLN A 18 24.38 -4.48 13.12
C GLN A 18 24.45 -5.05 14.54
N LEU A 19 24.63 -6.38 14.68
CA LEU A 19 24.84 -7.02 16.00
C LEU A 19 26.13 -6.53 16.68
N GLN A 20 27.21 -6.33 15.91
CA GLN A 20 28.51 -5.90 16.44
C GLN A 20 28.53 -4.42 16.84
N ASN A 21 27.73 -3.57 16.18
CA ASN A 21 27.74 -2.12 16.40
C ASN A 21 26.95 -1.65 17.65
N GLY A 22 26.27 -2.57 18.36
CA GLY A 22 25.90 -2.39 19.78
C GLY A 22 24.80 -1.38 20.12
N SER A 23 24.01 -0.89 19.16
CA SER A 23 22.96 0.11 19.41
C SER A 23 21.54 -0.48 19.58
N MET A 24 21.41 -1.78 19.84
CA MET A 24 20.13 -2.50 19.85
C MET A 24 19.78 -3.00 21.25
N SER A 25 18.48 -3.13 21.55
CA SER A 25 18.02 -3.76 22.79
C SER A 25 18.30 -5.28 22.77
N PRO A 26 18.40 -5.94 23.94
CA PRO A 26 18.61 -7.39 24.01
C PRO A 26 17.59 -8.19 23.19
N ASP A 27 16.30 -7.88 23.35
CA ASP A 27 15.22 -8.54 22.58
C ASP A 27 15.38 -8.39 21.05
N ALA A 28 15.91 -7.24 20.61
CA ALA A 28 16.14 -6.99 19.19
C ALA A 28 17.39 -7.71 18.68
N GLN A 29 18.41 -7.93 19.52
CA GLN A 29 19.57 -8.75 19.20
C GLN A 29 19.18 -10.22 19.02
N GLU A 30 18.40 -10.78 19.96
CA GLU A 30 17.90 -12.16 19.86
C GLU A 30 17.06 -12.38 18.59
N SER A 31 16.17 -11.42 18.28
CA SER A 31 15.36 -11.46 17.07
C SER A 31 16.21 -11.45 15.80
N LEU A 32 17.30 -10.68 15.81
CA LEU A 32 18.20 -10.54 14.67
C LEU A 32 19.07 -11.79 14.47
N GLU A 33 19.53 -12.41 15.55
CA GLU A 33 20.25 -13.70 15.50
C GLU A 33 19.38 -14.81 14.90
N VAL A 34 18.10 -14.89 15.30
CA VAL A 34 17.15 -15.85 14.71
C VAL A 34 16.95 -15.60 13.22
N ALA A 35 16.85 -14.33 12.81
CA ALA A 35 16.70 -13.98 11.40
C ALA A 35 17.92 -14.40 10.57
N ILE A 36 19.13 -14.21 11.09
CA ILE A 36 20.38 -14.66 10.45
C ILE A 36 20.35 -16.17 10.24
N GLN A 37 20.08 -16.94 11.31
CA GLN A 37 20.06 -18.40 11.24
C GLN A 37 19.02 -18.94 10.22
N CYS A 38 17.86 -18.27 10.14
CA CYS A 38 16.83 -18.61 9.15
C CYS A 38 17.31 -18.39 7.72
N LEU A 39 17.98 -17.27 7.45
CA LEU A 39 18.53 -16.95 6.12
C LEU A 39 19.66 -17.90 5.73
N GLU A 40 20.58 -18.20 6.64
CA GLU A 40 21.67 -19.15 6.41
C GLU A 40 21.12 -20.54 6.03
N THR A 41 20.11 -21.01 6.77
CA THR A 41 19.46 -22.30 6.54
C THR A 41 18.69 -22.32 5.22
N ALA A 42 17.90 -21.27 4.94
CA ALA A 42 17.05 -21.22 3.76
C ALA A 42 17.86 -21.16 2.45
N PHE A 43 19.00 -20.47 2.46
CA PHE A 43 19.81 -20.26 1.26
C PHE A 43 21.07 -21.16 1.19
N GLY A 44 21.39 -21.86 2.28
CA GLY A 44 22.59 -22.69 2.39
C GLY A 44 23.84 -21.85 2.16
N VAL A 45 23.99 -20.81 3.00
CA VAL A 45 25.04 -19.78 2.95
C VAL A 45 25.54 -19.55 4.37
N SER A 46 26.84 -19.35 4.55
CA SER A 46 27.49 -19.01 5.82
C SER A 46 28.45 -17.83 5.64
N MET A 47 28.78 -17.13 6.73
CA MET A 47 29.82 -16.08 6.74
C MET A 47 31.22 -16.58 6.34
N GLU A 48 31.43 -17.89 6.32
CA GLU A 48 32.67 -18.52 5.84
C GLU A 48 32.77 -18.56 4.31
N ASP A 49 31.65 -18.37 3.60
CA ASP A 49 31.57 -18.45 2.13
C ASP A 49 32.07 -17.17 1.44
N GLN A 50 33.33 -16.78 1.67
CA GLN A 50 33.93 -15.55 1.12
C GLN A 50 33.87 -15.45 -0.42
N SER A 51 33.67 -16.56 -1.13
CA SER A 51 33.44 -16.58 -2.57
C SER A 51 32.14 -15.88 -3.03
N LEU A 52 31.18 -15.73 -2.11
CA LEU A 52 29.91 -15.04 -2.30
C LEU A 52 30.00 -13.54 -2.01
N ALA A 53 31.10 -13.08 -1.40
CA ALA A 53 31.32 -11.67 -1.14
C ALA A 53 31.27 -10.86 -2.44
N VAL A 54 30.71 -9.66 -2.32
CA VAL A 54 30.54 -8.69 -3.41
C VAL A 54 31.34 -7.44 -3.08
N SER A 55 31.76 -6.72 -4.13
CA SER A 55 32.67 -5.57 -3.99
C SER A 55 32.07 -4.36 -3.26
N GLN A 56 30.74 -4.28 -3.17
CA GLN A 56 30.01 -3.21 -2.48
C GLN A 56 29.12 -3.81 -1.41
N THR A 57 29.06 -3.18 -0.24
CA THR A 57 28.21 -3.61 0.87
C THR A 57 26.75 -3.25 0.61
N LEU A 58 25.82 -3.92 1.30
CA LEU A 58 24.39 -3.63 1.16
C LEU A 58 24.04 -2.17 1.52
N PRO A 59 24.61 -1.55 2.58
CA PRO A 59 24.44 -0.12 2.83
C PRO A 59 24.99 0.77 1.72
N GLU A 60 26.16 0.48 1.15
CA GLU A 60 26.73 1.26 0.04
C GLU A 60 25.88 1.16 -1.24
N ILE A 61 25.35 -0.03 -1.53
CA ILE A 61 24.42 -0.24 -2.65
C ILE A 61 23.13 0.55 -2.40
N PHE A 62 22.60 0.48 -1.17
CA PHE A 62 21.40 1.21 -0.80
C PHE A 62 21.63 2.72 -0.88
N GLU A 63 22.74 3.24 -0.38
CA GLU A 63 23.11 4.67 -0.47
C GLU A 63 23.31 5.12 -1.92
N ALA A 64 23.94 4.29 -2.75
CA ALA A 64 24.12 4.57 -4.17
C ALA A 64 22.80 4.61 -4.97
N VAL A 65 21.74 3.94 -4.48
CA VAL A 65 20.41 3.91 -5.12
C VAL A 65 19.45 4.92 -4.48
N ALA A 66 19.39 5.00 -3.16
CA ALA A 66 18.61 6.00 -2.42
C ALA A 66 19.12 7.41 -2.73
N GLY A 67 20.44 7.57 -2.88
CA GLY A 67 21.07 8.77 -3.40
C GLY A 67 20.62 9.08 -4.83
N LYS A 68 20.39 8.08 -5.70
CA LYS A 68 19.87 8.29 -7.07
C LYS A 68 18.37 8.58 -7.15
N GLU A 69 17.56 8.07 -6.22
CA GLU A 69 16.15 8.47 -6.07
C GLU A 69 16.03 9.91 -5.54
N LEU A 70 16.96 10.34 -4.69
CA LEU A 70 17.10 11.73 -4.24
C LEU A 70 17.85 12.62 -5.26
N GLU A 71 18.74 12.09 -6.10
CA GLU A 71 19.49 12.83 -7.12
C GLU A 71 18.77 12.91 -8.47
N HIS A 72 17.79 12.07 -8.79
CA HIS A 72 16.76 12.43 -9.78
C HIS A 72 15.89 13.62 -9.33
N SER A 73 16.01 14.03 -8.06
CA SER A 73 15.42 15.24 -7.48
C SER A 73 16.48 16.30 -7.13
N ARG A 74 17.79 15.99 -7.22
CA ARG A 74 18.90 16.85 -6.76
C ARG A 74 20.21 16.63 -7.54
N THR A 75 20.17 16.53 -8.87
CA THR A 75 21.35 16.98 -9.63
C THR A 75 21.50 18.46 -9.35
N ASN A 76 22.60 18.80 -8.68
CA ASN A 76 23.06 20.14 -8.39
C ASN A 76 23.57 20.82 -9.69
N SER A 77 22.72 20.84 -10.71
CA SER A 77 22.70 21.87 -11.73
C SER A 77 21.70 22.91 -11.24
N GLU A 78 21.97 24.20 -11.46
CA GLU A 78 20.94 25.23 -11.44
C GLU A 78 19.65 24.72 -12.08
N PRO A 79 18.44 25.18 -11.70
CA PRO A 79 17.23 24.82 -12.41
C PRO A 79 17.47 25.15 -13.89
N VAL A 80 17.79 24.12 -14.69
CA VAL A 80 18.02 24.26 -16.12
C VAL A 80 16.62 24.50 -16.65
N THR A 81 16.24 25.77 -16.69
CA THR A 81 15.10 26.23 -17.46
C THR A 81 15.38 25.71 -18.87
N PRO A 82 14.53 24.82 -19.40
CA PRO A 82 14.74 24.27 -20.74
C PRO A 82 14.94 25.41 -21.73
N SER A 83 15.86 25.24 -22.69
CA SER A 83 16.07 26.28 -23.70
C SER A 83 14.77 26.51 -24.49
N GLU A 84 14.61 27.68 -25.11
CA GLU A 84 13.43 27.94 -25.94
C GLU A 84 13.25 26.88 -27.05
N ASP A 85 14.36 26.39 -27.59
CA ASP A 85 14.37 25.30 -28.58
C ASP A 85 13.89 23.97 -27.97
N ASP A 86 14.33 23.63 -26.75
CA ASP A 86 13.87 22.42 -26.04
C ASP A 86 12.38 22.49 -25.72
N VAL A 87 11.89 23.66 -25.30
CA VAL A 87 10.45 23.88 -25.05
C VAL A 87 9.66 23.72 -26.35
N ALA A 88 10.11 24.34 -27.44
CA ALA A 88 9.44 24.22 -28.74
C ALA A 88 9.42 22.78 -29.25
N GLU A 89 10.53 22.05 -29.12
CA GLU A 89 10.60 20.65 -29.51
C GLU A 89 9.76 19.74 -28.61
N ALA A 90 9.75 19.97 -27.29
CA ALA A 90 8.87 19.24 -26.38
C ALA A 90 7.39 19.43 -26.73
N GLU A 91 6.98 20.64 -27.13
CA GLU A 91 5.62 20.93 -27.58
C GLU A 91 5.29 20.24 -28.91
N ARG A 92 6.26 20.15 -29.84
CA ARG A 92 6.10 19.34 -31.07
C ARG A 92 5.94 17.86 -30.76
N LEU A 93 6.79 17.30 -29.91
CA LEU A 93 6.72 15.90 -29.47
C LEU A 93 5.42 15.59 -28.74
N LYS A 94 4.92 16.49 -27.89
CA LYS A 94 3.59 16.37 -27.27
C LYS A 94 2.49 16.33 -28.34
N THR A 95 2.59 17.16 -29.38
CA THR A 95 1.59 17.18 -30.46
C THR A 95 1.60 15.87 -31.25
N GLU A 96 2.77 15.36 -31.61
CA GLU A 96 2.91 14.04 -32.24
C GLU A 96 2.37 12.93 -31.34
N GLY A 97 2.67 12.96 -30.03
CA GLY A 97 2.08 12.04 -29.06
C GLY A 97 0.54 12.11 -29.02
N ASN A 98 -0.05 13.29 -29.14
CA ASN A 98 -1.51 13.46 -29.23
C ASN A 98 -2.07 12.87 -30.53
N ASP A 99 -1.34 12.98 -31.64
CA ASP A 99 -1.76 12.41 -32.92
C ASP A 99 -1.66 10.88 -32.90
N GLN A 100 -0.63 10.31 -32.29
CA GLN A 100 -0.56 8.87 -32.02
C GLN A 100 -1.69 8.39 -31.09
N MET A 101 -2.11 9.19 -30.10
CA MET A 101 -3.29 8.87 -29.27
C MET A 101 -4.58 8.80 -30.11
N LYS A 102 -4.76 9.70 -31.08
CA LYS A 102 -5.92 9.68 -31.99
C LYS A 102 -5.89 8.50 -32.95
N ALA A 103 -4.69 8.09 -33.36
CA ALA A 103 -4.47 6.89 -34.18
C ALA A 103 -4.52 5.58 -33.36
N GLU A 104 -4.83 5.65 -32.06
CA GLU A 104 -4.84 4.52 -31.12
C GLU A 104 -3.49 3.77 -31.00
N ASN A 105 -2.39 4.39 -31.43
CA ASN A 105 -1.03 3.88 -31.28
C ASN A 105 -0.44 4.33 -29.94
N PHE A 106 -0.89 3.70 -28.86
CA PHE A 106 -0.61 4.16 -27.51
C PHE A 106 0.86 3.98 -27.10
N GLU A 107 1.56 2.96 -27.58
CA GLU A 107 2.99 2.77 -27.35
C GLU A 107 3.82 3.89 -27.96
N ALA A 108 3.51 4.29 -29.20
CA ALA A 108 4.16 5.43 -29.83
C ALA A 108 3.85 6.73 -29.08
N ALA A 109 2.59 6.93 -28.64
CA ALA A 109 2.22 8.07 -27.83
C ALA A 109 3.05 8.15 -26.54
N VAL A 110 3.22 7.03 -25.82
CA VAL A 110 4.08 6.95 -24.62
C VAL A 110 5.52 7.37 -24.94
N SER A 111 6.06 6.90 -26.06
CA SER A 111 7.42 7.25 -26.51
C SER A 111 7.57 8.75 -26.77
N PHE A 112 6.64 9.37 -27.51
CA PHE A 112 6.69 10.79 -27.80
C PHE A 112 6.52 11.67 -26.56
N TYR A 113 5.58 11.35 -25.67
CA TYR A 113 5.48 12.06 -24.39
C TYR A 113 6.72 11.87 -23.51
N GLY A 114 7.33 10.68 -23.55
CA GLY A 114 8.60 10.43 -22.86
C GLY A 114 9.72 11.36 -23.32
N LYS A 115 9.89 11.51 -24.63
CA LYS A 115 10.86 12.46 -25.19
C LYS A 115 10.54 13.91 -24.83
N ALA A 116 9.26 14.30 -24.84
CA ALA A 116 8.86 15.65 -24.39
C ALA A 116 9.22 15.91 -22.92
N ILE A 117 9.07 14.89 -22.06
CA ILE A 117 9.43 14.94 -20.64
C ILE A 117 10.95 15.07 -20.45
N GLU A 118 11.75 14.36 -21.26
CA GLU A 118 13.22 14.45 -21.21
C GLU A 118 13.70 15.88 -21.52
N LEU A 119 13.05 16.57 -22.46
CA LEU A 119 13.39 17.96 -22.83
C LEU A 119 12.85 18.99 -21.83
N ASN A 120 11.64 18.79 -21.31
CA ASN A 120 11.04 19.70 -20.33
C ASN A 120 10.29 18.91 -19.24
N PRO A 121 10.99 18.53 -18.16
CA PRO A 121 10.45 17.70 -17.08
C PRO A 121 9.59 18.48 -16.08
N ALA A 122 9.43 19.80 -16.27
CA ALA A 122 8.64 20.68 -15.43
C ALA A 122 7.23 20.94 -15.98
N ASN A 123 6.82 20.25 -17.05
CA ASN A 123 5.49 20.40 -17.63
C ASN A 123 4.55 19.25 -17.22
N ALA A 124 3.57 19.54 -16.35
CA ALA A 124 2.60 18.57 -15.86
C ALA A 124 1.75 17.94 -16.98
N VAL A 125 1.56 18.63 -18.11
CA VAL A 125 0.73 18.17 -19.22
C VAL A 125 1.31 16.91 -19.86
N TYR A 126 2.63 16.82 -20.01
CA TYR A 126 3.26 15.68 -20.69
C TYR A 126 3.12 14.39 -19.88
N PHE A 127 3.38 14.46 -18.56
CA PHE A 127 3.15 13.35 -17.64
C PHE A 127 1.68 12.94 -17.64
N CYS A 128 0.77 13.90 -17.50
CA CYS A 128 -0.66 13.62 -17.51
C CYS A 128 -1.06 12.92 -18.81
N ASN A 129 -0.59 13.38 -19.98
CA ASN A 129 -0.88 12.78 -21.29
C ASN A 129 -0.29 11.37 -21.44
N ARG A 130 0.93 11.14 -20.95
CA ARG A 130 1.52 9.80 -20.92
C ARG A 130 0.76 8.87 -19.99
N ALA A 131 0.23 9.35 -18.86
CA ALA A 131 -0.65 8.58 -17.99
C ALA A 131 -1.94 8.12 -18.69
N ALA A 132 -2.50 8.94 -19.59
CA ALA A 132 -3.64 8.51 -20.40
C ALA A 132 -3.27 7.41 -21.39
N ALA A 133 -2.11 7.52 -22.05
CA ALA A 133 -1.61 6.48 -22.94
C ALA A 133 -1.35 5.17 -22.18
N TYR A 134 -0.71 5.24 -21.01
CA TYR A 134 -0.52 4.08 -20.13
C TYR A 134 -1.84 3.45 -19.69
N SER A 135 -2.86 4.25 -19.36
CA SER A 135 -4.19 3.74 -19.01
C SER A 135 -4.85 2.98 -20.16
N LYS A 136 -4.64 3.43 -21.42
CA LYS A 136 -5.11 2.74 -22.62
C LYS A 136 -4.38 1.41 -22.88
N LEU A 137 -3.12 1.33 -22.48
CA LEU A 137 -2.31 0.11 -22.51
C LEU A 137 -2.57 -0.85 -21.33
N GLY A 138 -3.46 -0.48 -20.38
CA GLY A 138 -3.66 -1.25 -19.16
C GLY A 138 -2.51 -1.14 -18.14
N ASN A 139 -1.50 -0.30 -18.39
CA ASN A 139 -0.41 -0.04 -17.47
C ASN A 139 -0.83 1.01 -16.42
N TYR A 140 -1.76 0.64 -15.55
CA TYR A 140 -2.30 1.56 -14.54
C TYR A 140 -1.26 1.98 -13.49
N ALA A 141 -0.29 1.12 -13.17
CA ALA A 141 0.80 1.47 -12.26
C ALA A 141 1.70 2.58 -12.85
N GLY A 142 2.00 2.52 -14.16
CA GLY A 142 2.69 3.61 -14.87
C GLY A 142 1.86 4.89 -14.89
N ALA A 143 0.55 4.79 -15.12
CA ALA A 143 -0.36 5.94 -15.09
C ALA A 143 -0.41 6.62 -13.71
N VAL A 144 -0.41 5.87 -12.61
CA VAL A 144 -0.34 6.41 -11.24
C VAL A 144 0.94 7.23 -11.06
N ARG A 145 2.12 6.66 -11.35
CA ARG A 145 3.41 7.37 -11.20
C ARG A 145 3.46 8.69 -11.99
N ASP A 146 2.96 8.68 -13.22
CA ASP A 146 2.89 9.90 -14.03
C ASP A 146 1.88 10.92 -13.49
N CYS A 147 0.74 10.47 -12.94
CA CYS A 147 -0.21 11.38 -12.30
C CYS A 147 0.37 12.00 -11.01
N GLU A 148 1.11 11.23 -10.19
CA GLU A 148 1.80 11.76 -9.00
C GLU A 148 2.79 12.86 -9.39
N ARG A 149 3.57 12.63 -10.46
CA ARG A 149 4.52 13.63 -10.96
C ARG A 149 3.80 14.87 -11.51
N ALA A 150 2.73 14.68 -12.27
CA ALA A 150 1.93 15.80 -12.79
C ALA A 150 1.33 16.66 -11.66
N ILE A 151 0.80 16.03 -10.61
CA ILE A 151 0.25 16.71 -9.43
C ILE A 151 1.34 17.43 -8.64
N GLY A 152 2.52 16.83 -8.51
CA GLY A 152 3.66 17.47 -7.85
C GLY A 152 4.17 18.72 -8.58
N ILE A 153 4.00 18.78 -9.91
CA ILE A 153 4.34 19.93 -10.74
C ILE A 153 3.22 20.99 -10.71
N ASP A 154 1.98 20.58 -10.93
CA ASP A 154 0.80 21.46 -10.91
C ASP A 154 -0.32 20.87 -10.03
N PRO A 155 -0.38 21.28 -8.75
CA PRO A 155 -1.42 20.83 -7.82
C PRO A 155 -2.85 21.27 -8.18
N ASN A 156 -3.02 22.20 -9.14
CA ASN A 156 -4.33 22.65 -9.60
C ASN A 156 -4.77 21.96 -10.89
N TYR A 157 -4.01 20.97 -11.38
CA TYR A 157 -4.32 20.31 -12.63
C TYR A 157 -5.37 19.20 -12.48
N SER A 158 -6.65 19.57 -12.56
CA SER A 158 -7.81 18.67 -12.37
C SER A 158 -7.72 17.36 -13.17
N LYS A 159 -7.20 17.42 -14.41
CA LYS A 159 -7.03 16.23 -15.28
C LYS A 159 -6.09 15.17 -14.69
N ALA A 160 -5.05 15.58 -13.97
CA ALA A 160 -4.13 14.63 -13.33
C ALA A 160 -4.83 13.87 -12.19
N TYR A 161 -5.61 14.57 -11.37
CA TYR A 161 -6.44 13.95 -10.32
C TYR A 161 -7.50 13.00 -10.90
N GLY A 162 -8.20 13.41 -11.96
CA GLY A 162 -9.19 12.56 -12.62
C GLY A 162 -8.58 11.29 -13.23
N ARG A 163 -7.38 11.39 -13.83
CA ARG A 163 -6.64 10.23 -14.36
C ARG A 163 -6.07 9.34 -13.27
N MET A 164 -5.64 9.92 -12.15
CA MET A 164 -5.23 9.17 -10.95
C MET A 164 -6.38 8.30 -10.44
N GLY A 165 -7.56 8.90 -10.25
CA GLY A 165 -8.76 8.18 -9.82
C GLY A 165 -9.13 7.03 -10.76
N LEU A 166 -8.96 7.22 -12.08
CA LEU A 166 -9.19 6.18 -13.08
C LEU A 166 -8.19 5.03 -12.96
N ALA A 167 -6.90 5.34 -12.90
CA ALA A 167 -5.86 4.32 -12.77
C ALA A 167 -6.01 3.51 -11.47
N LEU A 168 -6.29 4.17 -10.35
CA LEU A 168 -6.53 3.51 -9.06
C LEU A 168 -7.80 2.64 -9.10
N SER A 169 -8.87 3.11 -9.74
CA SER A 169 -10.10 2.32 -9.92
C SER A 169 -9.85 1.05 -10.73
N SER A 170 -9.02 1.13 -11.78
CA SER A 170 -8.63 -0.03 -12.58
C SER A 170 -7.71 -1.00 -11.83
N LEU A 171 -7.00 -0.52 -10.81
CA LEU A 171 -6.23 -1.34 -9.87
C LEU A 171 -7.08 -1.87 -8.70
N ASN A 172 -8.42 -1.72 -8.75
CA ASN A 172 -9.36 -2.06 -7.67
C ASN A 172 -9.13 -1.31 -6.34
N LYS A 173 -8.37 -0.21 -6.37
CA LYS A 173 -8.12 0.68 -5.21
C LYS A 173 -9.21 1.74 -5.11
N HIS A 174 -10.46 1.29 -4.95
CA HIS A 174 -11.63 2.17 -5.03
C HIS A 174 -11.68 3.25 -3.94
N THR A 175 -11.26 2.93 -2.71
CA THR A 175 -11.19 3.90 -1.61
C THR A 175 -10.24 5.05 -1.93
N GLU A 176 -9.05 4.75 -2.46
CA GLU A 176 -8.08 5.76 -2.88
C GLU A 176 -8.62 6.57 -4.07
N ALA A 177 -9.22 5.89 -5.06
CA ALA A 177 -9.77 6.54 -6.26
C ALA A 177 -10.84 7.61 -5.94
N VAL A 178 -11.72 7.33 -4.96
CA VAL A 178 -12.75 8.28 -4.50
C VAL A 178 -12.13 9.60 -4.03
N VAL A 179 -11.00 9.55 -3.30
CA VAL A 179 -10.30 10.74 -2.82
C VAL A 179 -9.83 11.60 -4.00
N TYR A 180 -9.19 10.98 -5.00
CA TYR A 180 -8.68 11.71 -6.17
C TYR A 180 -9.78 12.25 -7.07
N TYR A 181 -10.90 11.51 -7.26
CA TYR A 181 -12.04 12.04 -8.02
C TYR A 181 -12.72 13.21 -7.32
N LYS A 182 -12.86 13.17 -5.99
CA LYS A 182 -13.37 14.32 -5.22
C LYS A 182 -12.46 15.53 -5.39
N LYS A 183 -11.14 15.33 -5.31
CA LYS A 183 -10.20 16.43 -5.55
C LYS A 183 -10.27 16.97 -6.99
N ALA A 184 -10.46 16.11 -7.98
CA ALA A 184 -10.67 16.54 -9.36
C ALA A 184 -11.94 17.40 -9.52
N LEU A 185 -13.02 17.04 -8.82
CA LEU A 185 -14.29 17.79 -8.80
C LEU A 185 -14.24 19.08 -7.97
N GLU A 186 -13.37 19.18 -6.96
CA GLU A 186 -13.11 20.46 -6.29
C GLU A 186 -12.49 21.48 -7.27
N LEU A 187 -11.64 21.01 -8.19
CA LEU A 187 -10.94 21.84 -9.17
C LEU A 187 -11.78 22.07 -10.44
N ASP A 188 -12.61 21.11 -10.84
CA ASP A 188 -13.48 21.16 -12.01
C ASP A 188 -14.87 20.55 -11.68
N PRO A 189 -15.77 21.32 -11.03
CA PRO A 189 -17.04 20.82 -10.50
C PRO A 189 -18.04 20.36 -11.55
N ASP A 190 -17.93 20.86 -12.78
CA ASP A 190 -18.88 20.58 -13.86
C ASP A 190 -18.47 19.38 -14.72
N ASN A 191 -17.38 18.70 -14.37
CA ASN A 191 -16.88 17.56 -15.12
C ASN A 191 -17.73 16.30 -14.91
N GLU A 192 -18.66 16.04 -15.83
CA GLU A 192 -19.55 14.87 -15.78
C GLU A 192 -18.80 13.53 -15.78
N THR A 193 -17.61 13.46 -16.39
CA THR A 193 -16.79 12.22 -16.37
C THR A 193 -16.31 11.93 -14.95
N TYR A 194 -15.85 12.94 -14.21
CA TYR A 194 -15.41 12.76 -12.83
C TYR A 194 -16.59 12.40 -11.91
N LYS A 195 -17.76 13.02 -12.09
CA LYS A 195 -18.98 12.67 -11.33
C LYS A 195 -19.39 11.21 -11.56
N SER A 196 -19.42 10.79 -12.82
CA SER A 196 -19.77 9.41 -13.19
C SER A 196 -18.78 8.40 -12.61
N ASN A 197 -17.48 8.64 -12.79
CA ASN A 197 -16.45 7.73 -12.29
C ASN A 197 -16.38 7.70 -10.77
N LEU A 198 -16.58 8.83 -10.09
CA LEU A 198 -16.70 8.90 -8.63
C LEU A 198 -17.84 8.00 -8.14
N LYS A 199 -19.03 8.11 -8.75
CA LYS A 199 -20.19 7.29 -8.40
C LYS A 199 -19.90 5.80 -8.56
N ILE A 200 -19.23 5.40 -9.65
CA ILE A 200 -18.83 4.02 -9.89
C ILE A 200 -17.83 3.55 -8.82
N ALA A 201 -16.83 4.37 -8.49
CA ALA A 201 -15.84 4.04 -7.47
C ALA A 201 -16.48 3.90 -6.07
N GLU A 202 -17.41 4.80 -5.71
CA GLU A 202 -18.15 4.72 -4.45
C GLU A 202 -19.05 3.49 -4.36
N GLN A 203 -19.67 3.08 -5.47
CA GLN A 203 -20.46 1.85 -5.53
C GLN A 203 -19.56 0.62 -5.33
N LYS A 204 -18.46 0.51 -6.07
CA LYS A 204 -17.53 -0.61 -5.93
C LYS A 204 -16.89 -0.68 -4.54
N MET A 205 -16.61 0.46 -3.92
CA MET A 205 -16.13 0.52 -2.54
C MET A 205 -17.13 -0.09 -1.53
N LYS A 206 -18.45 0.07 -1.77
CA LYS A 206 -19.50 -0.53 -0.93
C LYS A 206 -19.71 -2.02 -1.20
N GLU A 207 -19.47 -2.45 -2.43
CA GLU A 207 -19.59 -3.84 -2.87
C GLU A 207 -18.38 -4.70 -2.46
N THR A 208 -17.25 -4.08 -2.15
CA THR A 208 -16.06 -4.80 -1.66
C THR A 208 -16.22 -4.96 -0.14
N PRO A 209 -16.49 -6.17 0.39
CA PRO A 209 -16.55 -6.37 1.83
C PRO A 209 -15.19 -6.03 2.44
N SER A 210 -15.21 -5.14 3.44
CA SER A 210 -14.01 -4.69 4.15
C SER A 210 -13.14 -5.88 4.56
N PRO A 211 -11.85 -5.95 4.16
CA PRO A 211 -10.91 -6.95 4.68
C PRO A 211 -10.55 -6.69 6.15
N THR A 212 -10.99 -5.56 6.72
CA THR A 212 -10.71 -5.13 8.09
C THR A 212 -11.74 -5.64 9.09
N GLY A 213 -12.11 -6.91 8.99
CA GLY A 213 -12.34 -7.72 10.17
C GLY A 213 -11.11 -8.61 10.30
N GLY A 214 -10.25 -8.37 11.30
CA GLY A 214 -9.08 -9.21 11.56
C GLY A 214 -9.42 -10.70 11.67
N PRO A 215 -8.46 -11.62 11.78
CA PRO A 215 -8.73 -13.06 11.82
C PRO A 215 -9.78 -13.38 12.91
N GLY A 216 -11.04 -13.56 12.52
CA GLY A 216 -12.21 -13.58 13.41
C GLY A 216 -13.38 -12.64 13.05
N GLY A 217 -13.27 -11.80 12.01
CA GLY A 217 -14.33 -10.89 11.58
C GLY A 217 -15.50 -11.61 10.91
N PHE A 218 -16.47 -12.05 11.72
CA PHE A 218 -17.78 -12.50 11.25
C PHE A 218 -18.50 -11.33 10.57
N ASP A 219 -18.79 -11.42 9.27
CA ASP A 219 -19.60 -10.43 8.56
C ASP A 219 -21.08 -10.58 8.95
N LEU A 220 -21.42 -10.01 10.11
CA LEU A 220 -22.77 -10.03 10.62
C LEU A 220 -23.74 -9.29 9.68
N ALA A 221 -23.28 -8.27 8.97
CA ALA A 221 -24.13 -7.51 8.04
C ALA A 221 -24.49 -8.36 6.80
N GLY A 222 -23.53 -9.10 6.25
CA GLY A 222 -23.77 -10.04 5.16
C GLY A 222 -24.64 -11.23 5.57
N LEU A 223 -24.50 -11.72 6.81
CA LEU A 223 -25.34 -12.81 7.35
C LEU A 223 -26.78 -12.37 7.60
N LEU A 224 -27.00 -11.16 8.13
CA LEU A 224 -28.35 -10.64 8.38
C LEU A 224 -29.15 -10.42 7.08
N ASN A 225 -28.47 -10.16 5.97
CA ASN A 225 -29.12 -9.99 4.68
C ASN A 225 -29.28 -11.30 3.89
N ASN A 226 -28.83 -12.45 4.44
CA ASN A 226 -28.98 -13.76 3.83
C ASN A 226 -30.31 -14.43 4.24
N PRO A 227 -31.27 -14.65 3.31
CA PRO A 227 -32.56 -15.26 3.62
C PRO A 227 -32.43 -16.68 4.21
N GLY A 228 -31.40 -17.43 3.80
CA GLY A 228 -31.12 -18.76 4.32
C GLY A 228 -30.66 -18.75 5.78
N PHE A 229 -29.88 -17.73 6.16
CA PHE A 229 -29.46 -17.55 7.55
C PHE A 229 -30.63 -17.12 8.44
N MET A 230 -31.47 -16.19 7.96
CA MET A 230 -32.61 -15.70 8.74
C MET A 230 -33.68 -16.79 8.97
N SER A 231 -33.89 -17.67 7.98
CA SER A 231 -34.76 -18.85 8.13
C SER A 231 -34.16 -19.88 9.09
N MET A 232 -32.85 -20.14 9.03
CA MET A 232 -32.17 -21.02 9.99
C MET A 232 -32.23 -20.46 11.42
N ALA A 233 -31.99 -19.17 11.62
CA ALA A 233 -32.07 -18.50 12.92
C ALA A 233 -33.50 -18.51 13.48
N SER A 234 -34.52 -18.30 12.64
CA SER A 234 -35.93 -18.41 13.02
C SER A 234 -36.30 -19.83 13.45
N ASN A 235 -35.85 -20.85 12.71
CA ASN A 235 -36.06 -22.25 13.07
C ASN A 235 -35.37 -22.63 14.39
N LEU A 236 -34.19 -22.06 14.66
CA LEU A 236 -33.47 -22.27 15.90
C LEU A 236 -34.18 -21.60 17.09
N MET A 237 -34.69 -20.38 16.92
CA MET A 237 -35.45 -19.66 17.96
C MET A 237 -36.83 -20.29 18.22
N ASN A 238 -37.42 -20.95 17.23
CA ASN A 238 -38.65 -21.70 17.39
C ASN A 238 -38.44 -23.12 17.94
N ASN A 239 -37.19 -23.53 18.20
CA ASN A 239 -36.90 -24.82 18.80
C ASN A 239 -37.13 -24.76 20.33
N PRO A 240 -38.03 -25.60 20.89
CA PRO A 240 -38.34 -25.60 22.33
C PRO A 240 -37.12 -25.82 23.23
N GLN A 241 -36.12 -26.59 22.77
CA GLN A 241 -34.90 -26.86 23.53
C GLN A 241 -34.00 -25.62 23.63
N VAL A 242 -33.94 -24.82 22.57
CA VAL A 242 -33.18 -23.56 22.53
C VAL A 242 -33.89 -22.49 23.36
N GLN A 243 -35.22 -22.45 23.34
CA GLN A 243 -36.01 -21.56 24.20
C GLN A 243 -35.82 -21.90 25.69
N GLN A 244 -35.77 -23.19 26.04
CA GLN A 244 -35.49 -23.64 27.41
C GLN A 244 -34.06 -23.26 27.85
N LEU A 245 -33.08 -23.43 26.96
CA LEU A 245 -31.68 -23.03 27.22
C LEU A 245 -31.55 -21.51 27.44
N MET A 246 -32.23 -20.70 26.61
CA MET A 246 -32.19 -19.25 26.68
C MET A 246 -32.96 -18.71 27.91
N SER A 247 -34.09 -19.34 28.26
CA SER A 247 -34.82 -19.07 29.51
C SER A 247 -34.00 -19.43 30.76
N GLY A 248 -33.21 -20.50 30.71
CA GLY A 248 -32.27 -20.88 31.77
C GLY A 248 -31.14 -19.86 31.98
N MET A 249 -30.65 -19.24 30.91
CA MET A 249 -29.64 -18.17 31.02
C MET A 249 -30.20 -16.84 31.53
N ILE A 250 -31.41 -16.46 31.11
CA ILE A 250 -32.05 -15.21 31.56
C ILE A 250 -32.50 -15.30 33.02
N SER A 251 -32.92 -16.49 33.48
CA SER A 251 -33.27 -16.73 34.89
C SER A 251 -32.06 -16.85 35.82
N GLY A 252 -30.86 -17.14 35.32
CA GLY A 252 -29.61 -17.21 36.09
C GLY A 252 -28.93 -15.86 36.38
N GLY A 253 -29.43 -14.75 35.82
CA GLY A 253 -28.77 -13.43 35.88
C GLY A 253 -29.31 -12.45 36.93
N HIS A 254 -30.27 -12.84 37.77
CA HIS A 254 -30.96 -11.92 38.70
C HIS A 254 -30.70 -12.19 40.18
N ASN A 255 -29.43 -12.38 40.59
CA ASN A 255 -29.02 -12.17 41.98
C ASN A 255 -27.50 -12.01 42.11
N ALA A 256 -27.00 -10.78 42.01
CA ALA A 256 -25.76 -10.34 42.66
C ALA A 256 -25.54 -8.83 42.49
N MET A 257 -26.31 -8.03 43.23
CA MET A 257 -25.95 -6.66 43.60
C MET A 257 -26.36 -6.48 45.06
N GLY A 258 -25.38 -6.44 45.97
CA GLY A 258 -25.66 -6.15 47.37
C GLY A 258 -24.52 -6.40 48.35
N ALA A 259 -23.91 -5.29 48.77
CA ALA A 259 -23.27 -5.04 50.06
C ALA A 259 -21.81 -5.50 50.29
N ALA A 260 -20.94 -4.49 50.25
CA ALA A 260 -19.72 -4.39 51.02
C ALA A 260 -19.98 -4.47 52.54
N GLY A 261 -19.00 -5.00 53.30
CA GLY A 261 -18.89 -4.71 54.73
C GLY A 261 -18.22 -5.79 55.58
N SER A 262 -17.09 -5.43 56.19
CA SER A 262 -16.42 -5.99 57.39
C SER A 262 -15.56 -7.27 57.31
N SER A 263 -14.22 -7.05 57.20
CA SER A 263 -13.08 -7.45 58.09
C SER A 263 -13.10 -8.76 58.92
N PRO A 264 -11.96 -9.31 59.46
CA PRO A 264 -10.50 -9.07 59.25
C PRO A 264 -9.60 -10.36 59.22
N SER A 265 -8.25 -10.16 59.26
CA SER A 265 -7.18 -11.03 59.83
C SER A 265 -6.58 -12.13 58.91
N THR A 266 -5.37 -11.93 58.36
CA THR A 266 -3.99 -12.20 58.86
C THR A 266 -3.56 -13.67 58.84
N ASN A 267 -2.44 -13.91 58.14
CA ASN A 267 -1.63 -15.14 58.10
C ASN A 267 -2.36 -16.32 57.43
N ASP A 268 -1.77 -17.15 56.58
CA ASP A 268 -0.42 -17.69 56.54
C ASP A 268 -0.25 -18.40 55.18
N LEU A 269 0.92 -18.99 54.93
CA LEU A 269 1.29 -19.84 53.79
C LEU A 269 2.04 -19.15 52.64
N ALA A 270 3.06 -18.40 53.03
CA ALA A 270 4.36 -18.53 52.38
C ALA A 270 4.99 -19.89 52.77
N SER A 271 4.59 -20.98 52.11
CA SER A 271 5.35 -22.25 52.12
C SER A 271 4.79 -23.20 51.05
N LEU A 272 5.39 -23.18 49.85
CA LEU A 272 5.40 -24.29 48.89
C LEU A 272 6.45 -24.00 47.81
N ILE A 273 7.70 -23.89 48.26
CA ILE A 273 8.89 -24.05 47.43
C ILE A 273 9.64 -25.26 48.02
N GLN A 274 10.03 -26.19 47.14
CA GLN A 274 10.86 -27.39 47.34
C GLN A 274 10.20 -28.64 47.94
N ALA A 275 9.80 -29.55 47.05
CA ALA A 275 10.37 -30.90 46.92
C ALA A 275 9.94 -31.52 45.59
#